data_AF-A0A0E0S4Y3-F1
#
_entry.id   AF-A0A0E0S4Y3-F1
#
_cell.length_a   1.000
_cell.length_b   1.000
_cell.length_c   1.000
_cell.angle_alpha   90.00
_cell.angle_beta   90.00
_cell.angle_gamma   90.00
#
_symmetry.space_group_name_H-M   'P 1'
#
loop_
_entity.id
_entity.type
_entity.pdbx_description
1 polymer ?
#
loop_
_entity_poly.entity_id
_entity_poly.type
_entity_poly.pdbx_seq_one_letter_code
_entity_poly.pdbx_strand_id
1 'polypeptide(L)'
;MASKSVTITKRHNAPFSLRQSSMQCTEHKEATQHSACNAQEDKSSFMQRLAYHCETIWMFTKSDMPTSTGINTTFAVAGILAGPGAICNADIHWADMGKGILVALYFTWHLTLCFNLGNQRQPQSVIEDGANKPWRPIPAGRISPELTHRWQLIAIASLLTLCFTVMGGWQETCFYLFCTWLYNERAWGDKSWWQRALMNACGINTNRVATLRIAVMAIQSNSDVKFEFTNKGLGWFLICAALVFTTIQVQDLRDQEGDKLIDRQTFPLILGDAPTRWITAVGVCIWSVICPFYWGLGAIGCMLPMVTGALVAAHMLIRRDRKSDQTSFRLVAVWWVSLYFLPMMSTLGL
;
A
#
# COMPACT_ATOMS: atom_id res chain seq x y z
N MET A 1 -43.50 -68.79 -87.27
CA MET A 1 -42.88 -67.85 -88.24
C MET A 1 -42.56 -66.55 -87.52
N ALA A 2 -41.28 -66.14 -87.55
CA ALA A 2 -40.71 -64.79 -87.30
C ALA A 2 -41.08 -64.06 -85.98
N SER A 3 -40.24 -63.27 -85.29
CA SER A 3 -38.84 -62.85 -85.40
C SER A 3 -38.60 -61.79 -84.29
N LYS A 4 -37.41 -61.79 -83.65
CA LYS A 4 -36.69 -60.64 -83.02
C LYS A 4 -37.32 -59.99 -81.76
N SER A 5 -36.62 -59.44 -80.76
CA SER A 5 -35.20 -59.15 -80.47
C SER A 5 -35.09 -58.40 -79.11
N VAL A 6 -34.00 -58.60 -78.33
CA VAL A 6 -33.26 -57.60 -77.47
C VAL A 6 -34.01 -57.03 -76.22
N THR A 7 -33.49 -56.82 -74.98
CA THR A 7 -32.15 -56.85 -74.33
C THR A 7 -32.29 -56.65 -72.78
N ILE A 8 -31.40 -57.32 -72.00
CA ILE A 8 -30.66 -56.98 -70.72
C ILE A 8 -31.32 -55.96 -69.73
N THR A 9 -31.46 -56.20 -68.41
CA THR A 9 -30.43 -55.87 -67.36
C THR A 9 -30.61 -56.54 -65.96
N LYS A 10 -29.47 -56.50 -65.22
CA LYS A 10 -29.09 -57.07 -63.92
C LYS A 10 -29.72 -56.44 -62.65
N ARG A 11 -29.58 -57.25 -61.58
CA ARG A 11 -29.78 -57.15 -60.11
C ARG A 11 -29.43 -55.84 -59.34
N HIS A 12 -30.29 -55.55 -58.35
CA HIS A 12 -30.12 -55.22 -56.90
C HIS A 12 -28.98 -54.27 -56.40
N ASN A 13 -29.35 -53.18 -55.70
CA ASN A 13 -29.16 -52.95 -54.24
C ASN A 13 -29.52 -51.50 -53.81
N ALA A 14 -30.12 -51.36 -52.63
CA ALA A 14 -30.61 -50.10 -52.01
C ALA A 14 -29.50 -49.26 -51.34
N PRO A 15 -29.69 -47.94 -51.11
CA PRO A 15 -28.80 -47.16 -50.24
C PRO A 15 -29.47 -46.75 -48.91
N PHE A 16 -28.85 -47.17 -47.80
CA PHE A 16 -29.10 -46.74 -46.42
C PHE A 16 -27.80 -46.08 -45.92
N SER A 17 -27.55 -44.80 -46.21
CA SER A 17 -26.37 -44.09 -45.65
C SER A 17 -26.38 -42.56 -45.63
N LEU A 18 -27.31 -41.87 -46.31
CA LEU A 18 -27.26 -40.40 -46.42
C LEU A 18 -27.98 -39.62 -45.31
N ARG A 19 -28.91 -40.26 -44.56
CA ARG A 19 -29.71 -39.57 -43.54
C ARG A 19 -29.06 -39.56 -42.15
N GLN A 20 -28.20 -40.53 -41.85
CA GLN A 20 -27.47 -40.58 -40.57
C GLN A 20 -26.28 -39.59 -40.54
N SER A 21 -25.59 -39.37 -41.66
CA SER A 21 -24.43 -38.46 -41.67
C SER A 21 -24.84 -36.99 -41.55
N SER A 22 -26.00 -36.60 -42.08
CA SER A 22 -26.52 -35.24 -41.93
C SER A 22 -27.00 -34.95 -40.51
N MET A 23 -27.67 -35.91 -39.86
CA MET A 23 -28.06 -35.78 -38.44
C MET A 23 -26.83 -35.72 -37.53
N GLN A 24 -25.85 -36.60 -37.69
CA GLN A 24 -24.61 -36.56 -36.91
C GLN A 24 -23.80 -35.26 -37.10
N CYS A 25 -23.75 -34.73 -38.32
CA CYS A 25 -23.06 -33.45 -38.59
C CYS A 25 -23.77 -32.25 -37.94
N THR A 26 -25.10 -32.31 -37.81
CA THR A 26 -25.89 -31.24 -37.18
C THR A 26 -25.77 -31.30 -35.66
N GLU A 27 -25.89 -32.50 -35.07
CA GLU A 27 -25.67 -32.72 -33.63
C GLU A 27 -24.24 -32.35 -33.20
N HIS A 28 -23.23 -32.68 -34.02
CA HIS A 28 -21.85 -32.34 -33.71
C HIS A 28 -21.58 -30.82 -33.77
N LYS A 29 -22.25 -30.10 -34.68
CA LYS A 29 -22.16 -28.62 -34.75
C LYS A 29 -22.88 -27.95 -33.58
N GLU A 30 -24.06 -28.43 -33.21
CA GLU A 30 -24.81 -27.93 -32.04
C GLU A 30 -24.06 -28.20 -30.73
N ALA A 31 -23.47 -29.39 -30.57
CA ALA A 31 -22.63 -29.72 -29.41
C ALA A 31 -21.37 -28.82 -29.33
N THR A 32 -20.77 -28.50 -30.47
CA THR A 32 -19.59 -27.62 -30.52
C THR A 32 -19.96 -26.17 -30.22
N GLN A 33 -21.12 -25.69 -30.70
CA GLN A 33 -21.63 -24.35 -30.39
C GLN A 33 -22.06 -24.22 -28.93
N HIS A 34 -22.74 -25.23 -28.36
CA HIS A 34 -23.07 -25.26 -26.93
C HIS A 34 -21.80 -25.31 -26.06
N SER A 35 -20.79 -26.09 -26.44
CA SER A 35 -19.51 -26.13 -25.73
C SER A 35 -18.78 -24.79 -25.79
N ALA A 36 -18.77 -24.12 -26.95
CA ALA A 36 -18.18 -22.79 -27.10
C ALA A 36 -18.95 -21.71 -26.32
N CYS A 37 -20.29 -21.77 -26.31
CA CYS A 37 -21.14 -20.86 -25.52
C CYS A 37 -20.91 -21.04 -24.02
N ASN A 38 -20.90 -22.28 -23.53
CA ASN A 38 -20.63 -22.60 -22.13
C ASN A 38 -19.20 -22.18 -21.72
N ALA A 39 -18.20 -22.40 -22.58
CA ALA A 39 -16.83 -21.95 -22.32
C ALA A 39 -16.71 -20.41 -22.30
N GLN A 40 -17.53 -19.71 -23.07
CA GLN A 40 -17.56 -18.25 -23.10
C GLN A 40 -18.30 -17.67 -21.88
N GLU A 41 -19.38 -18.30 -21.45
CA GLU A 41 -20.08 -17.98 -20.19
C GLU A 41 -19.20 -18.25 -18.96
N ASP A 42 -18.48 -19.37 -18.93
CA ASP A 42 -17.58 -19.71 -17.82
C ASP A 42 -16.36 -18.77 -17.75
N LYS A 43 -15.80 -18.38 -18.91
CA LYS A 43 -14.77 -17.32 -18.97
C LYS A 43 -15.30 -15.97 -18.50
N SER A 44 -16.51 -15.59 -18.90
CA SER A 44 -17.16 -14.35 -18.46
C SER A 44 -17.37 -14.35 -16.94
N SER A 45 -17.88 -15.45 -16.39
CA SER A 45 -18.05 -15.70 -14.95
C SER A 45 -16.71 -15.64 -14.18
N PHE A 46 -15.65 -16.25 -14.72
CA PHE A 46 -14.32 -16.19 -14.12
C PHE A 46 -13.75 -14.77 -14.10
N MET A 47 -13.83 -14.04 -15.22
CA MET A 47 -13.33 -12.67 -15.31
C MET A 47 -14.08 -11.72 -14.37
N GLN A 48 -15.40 -11.90 -14.21
CA GLN A 48 -16.19 -11.15 -13.24
C GLN A 48 -15.76 -11.42 -11.80
N ARG A 49 -15.51 -12.68 -11.44
CA ARG A 49 -14.99 -13.05 -10.11
C ARG A 49 -13.60 -12.46 -9.86
N LEU A 50 -12.71 -12.55 -10.85
CA LEU A 50 -11.38 -11.98 -10.76
C LEU A 50 -11.44 -10.45 -10.56
N ALA A 51 -12.22 -9.76 -11.38
CA ALA A 51 -12.43 -8.32 -11.25
C ALA A 51 -12.97 -7.94 -9.86
N TYR A 52 -13.95 -8.70 -9.36
CA TYR A 52 -14.50 -8.52 -8.02
C TYR A 52 -13.43 -8.64 -6.92
N HIS A 53 -12.54 -9.64 -7.01
CA HIS A 53 -11.47 -9.82 -6.03
C HIS A 53 -10.36 -8.76 -6.15
N CYS A 54 -9.96 -8.39 -7.37
CA CYS A 54 -9.00 -7.31 -7.61
C CYS A 54 -9.51 -5.98 -7.04
N GLU A 55 -10.79 -5.66 -7.28
CA GLU A 55 -11.40 -4.45 -6.74
C GLU A 55 -11.49 -4.51 -5.20
N THR A 56 -11.78 -5.68 -4.63
CA THR A 56 -11.79 -5.86 -3.16
C THR A 56 -10.40 -5.58 -2.55
N ILE A 57 -9.33 -6.11 -3.15
CA ILE A 57 -7.94 -5.86 -2.72
C ILE A 57 -7.57 -4.40 -2.89
N TRP A 58 -7.97 -3.78 -4.00
CA TRP A 58 -7.79 -2.34 -4.23
C TRP A 58 -8.49 -1.51 -3.16
N MET A 59 -9.75 -1.83 -2.83
CA MET A 59 -10.51 -1.14 -1.80
C MET A 59 -9.90 -1.27 -0.40
N PHE A 60 -9.14 -2.33 -0.09
CA PHE A 60 -8.39 -2.38 1.17
C PHE A 60 -7.30 -1.31 1.23
N THR A 61 -6.66 -0.95 0.11
CA THR A 61 -5.41 -0.18 0.09
C THR A 61 -5.54 1.22 -0.54
N LYS A 62 -6.63 1.52 -1.26
CA LYS A 62 -6.72 2.74 -2.11
C LYS A 62 -6.44 4.04 -1.36
N SER A 63 -6.89 4.17 -0.10
CA SER A 63 -6.70 5.38 0.70
C SER A 63 -5.25 5.59 1.12
N ASP A 64 -4.52 4.47 1.25
CA ASP A 64 -3.18 4.43 1.82
C ASP A 64 -2.09 4.36 0.74
N MET A 65 -2.47 4.21 -0.54
CA MET A 65 -1.52 4.21 -1.64
C MET A 65 -0.66 5.49 -1.68
N PRO A 66 -1.23 6.72 -1.65
CA PRO A 66 -0.38 7.91 -1.61
C PRO A 66 0.33 8.09 -0.27
N THR A 67 -0.33 7.78 0.84
CA THR A 67 0.10 8.17 2.20
C THR A 67 0.99 7.14 2.89
N SER A 68 1.03 5.90 2.40
CA SER A 68 1.91 4.83 2.87
C SER A 68 2.82 4.38 1.73
N THR A 69 2.30 3.73 0.69
CA THR A 69 3.11 3.17 -0.40
C THR A 69 3.98 4.23 -1.08
N GLY A 70 3.38 5.36 -1.46
CA GLY A 70 4.06 6.47 -2.11
C GLY A 70 5.13 7.09 -1.21
N ILE A 71 4.76 7.54 -0.01
CA ILE A 71 5.68 8.23 0.92
C ILE A 71 6.86 7.36 1.33
N ASN A 72 6.64 6.08 1.65
CA ASN A 72 7.73 5.17 2.06
C ASN A 72 8.65 4.85 0.88
N THR A 73 8.10 4.69 -0.33
CA THR A 73 8.91 4.54 -1.55
C THR A 73 9.72 5.80 -1.83
N THR A 74 9.12 6.99 -1.71
CA THR A 74 9.84 8.27 -1.87
C THR A 74 10.95 8.43 -0.84
N PHE A 75 10.74 7.99 0.40
CA PHE A 75 11.79 7.98 1.43
C PHE A 75 12.98 7.11 1.00
N ALA A 76 12.73 5.90 0.52
CA ALA A 76 13.77 5.01 0.03
C ALA A 76 14.52 5.61 -1.17
N VAL A 77 13.78 6.20 -2.12
CA VAL A 77 14.37 6.91 -3.26
C VAL A 77 15.28 8.03 -2.78
N ALA A 78 14.77 8.95 -1.94
CA ALA A 78 15.54 10.07 -1.42
C ALA A 78 16.78 9.62 -0.64
N GLY A 79 16.69 8.50 0.09
CA GLY A 79 17.81 7.93 0.81
C GLY A 79 18.89 7.33 -0.09
N ILE A 80 18.52 6.76 -1.22
CA ILE A 80 19.46 6.31 -2.26
C ILE A 80 20.11 7.54 -2.93
N LEU A 81 19.31 8.56 -3.27
CA LEU A 81 19.80 9.79 -3.91
C LEU A 81 20.77 10.59 -3.03
N ALA A 82 20.73 10.37 -1.72
CA ALA A 82 21.69 10.98 -0.80
C ALA A 82 23.14 10.57 -1.10
N GLY A 83 23.34 9.44 -1.78
CA GLY A 83 24.66 8.93 -2.14
C GLY A 83 25.34 8.15 -1.01
N PRO A 84 26.50 7.53 -1.32
CA PRO A 84 27.19 6.64 -0.40
C PRO A 84 27.66 7.37 0.86
N GLY A 85 27.42 6.76 2.01
CA GLY A 85 27.89 7.26 3.31
C GLY A 85 26.97 8.29 3.99
N ALA A 86 25.94 8.80 3.30
CA ALA A 86 24.99 9.72 3.92
C ALA A 86 24.04 8.98 4.89
N ILE A 87 23.25 8.04 4.38
CA ILE A 87 22.31 7.22 5.18
C ILE A 87 22.77 5.76 5.28
N CYS A 88 23.31 5.22 4.19
CA CYS A 88 23.83 3.86 4.12
C CYS A 88 25.07 3.82 3.22
N ASN A 89 25.75 2.68 3.18
CA ASN A 89 26.93 2.47 2.35
C ASN A 89 26.62 2.21 0.86
N ALA A 90 25.37 2.42 0.43
CA ALA A 90 24.95 2.13 -0.94
C ALA A 90 25.52 3.16 -1.93
N ASP A 91 26.25 2.66 -2.91
CA ASP A 91 26.63 3.41 -4.11
C ASP A 91 25.86 2.84 -5.30
N ILE A 92 24.88 3.59 -5.79
CA ILE A 92 23.87 3.11 -6.74
C ILE A 92 23.90 3.94 -8.01
N HIS A 93 24.06 3.27 -9.14
CA HIS A 93 23.93 3.87 -10.45
C HIS A 93 22.46 4.11 -10.80
N TRP A 94 22.19 5.23 -11.46
CA TRP A 94 20.84 5.63 -11.88
C TRP A 94 20.12 4.59 -12.74
N ALA A 95 20.85 3.83 -13.55
CA ALA A 95 20.29 2.79 -14.43
C ALA A 95 19.60 1.66 -13.65
N ASP A 96 20.05 1.37 -12.43
CA ASP A 96 19.52 0.28 -11.61
C ASP A 96 18.33 0.70 -10.73
N MET A 97 18.07 2.01 -10.64
CA MET A 97 17.06 2.59 -9.76
C MET A 97 15.64 2.08 -10.04
N GLY A 98 15.34 1.76 -11.30
CA GLY A 98 14.04 1.20 -11.70
C GLY A 98 13.71 -0.10 -10.96
N LYS A 99 14.70 -0.98 -10.78
CA LYS A 99 14.52 -2.24 -10.04
C LYS A 99 14.20 -1.97 -8.57
N GLY A 100 14.97 -1.09 -7.92
CA GLY A 100 14.76 -0.72 -6.52
C GLY A 100 13.37 -0.10 -6.28
N ILE A 101 12.93 0.80 -7.17
CA ILE A 101 11.60 1.43 -7.08
C ILE A 101 10.49 0.38 -7.20
N LEU A 102 10.56 -0.54 -8.16
CA LEU A 102 9.52 -1.57 -8.34
C LEU A 102 9.41 -2.49 -7.12
N VAL A 103 10.55 -2.91 -6.56
CA VAL A 103 10.56 -3.74 -5.34
C VAL A 103 10.06 -2.96 -4.13
N ALA A 104 10.45 -1.68 -3.98
CA ALA A 104 9.96 -0.82 -2.92
C ALA A 104 8.43 -0.61 -2.97
N LEU A 105 7.88 -0.36 -4.17
CA LEU A 105 6.44 -0.22 -4.39
C LEU A 105 5.70 -1.50 -4.02
N TYR A 106 6.19 -2.65 -4.47
CA TYR A 106 5.59 -3.94 -4.14
C TYR A 106 5.65 -4.24 -2.64
N PHE A 107 6.83 -4.08 -2.03
CA PHE A 107 7.03 -4.33 -0.59
C PHE A 107 6.13 -3.44 0.26
N THR A 108 6.13 -2.13 0.01
CA THR A 108 5.33 -1.17 0.80
C THR A 108 3.82 -1.39 0.62
N TRP A 109 3.38 -1.73 -0.59
CA TRP A 109 1.98 -2.10 -0.85
C TRP A 109 1.60 -3.37 -0.09
N HIS A 110 2.42 -4.43 -0.14
CA HIS A 110 2.13 -5.70 0.53
C HIS A 110 2.14 -5.55 2.06
N LEU A 111 3.09 -4.78 2.60
CA LEU A 111 3.14 -4.47 4.03
C LEU A 111 1.92 -3.64 4.48
N THR A 112 1.49 -2.67 3.65
CA THR A 112 0.26 -1.89 3.89
C THR A 112 -0.97 -2.80 3.82
N LEU A 113 -1.01 -3.76 2.91
CA LEU A 113 -2.07 -4.77 2.83
C LEU A 113 -2.14 -5.62 4.11
N CYS A 114 -1.01 -6.08 4.64
CA CYS A 114 -0.95 -6.80 5.92
C CYS A 114 -1.57 -5.98 7.06
N PHE A 115 -1.21 -4.69 7.16
CA PHE A 115 -1.78 -3.78 8.16
C PHE A 115 -3.29 -3.58 7.95
N ASN A 116 -3.72 -3.27 6.72
CA ASN A 116 -5.11 -2.94 6.42
C ASN A 116 -6.06 -4.11 6.62
N LEU A 117 -5.66 -5.34 6.25
CA LEU A 117 -6.46 -6.54 6.52
C LEU A 117 -6.68 -6.75 8.02
N GLY A 118 -5.65 -6.51 8.84
CA GLY A 118 -5.73 -6.65 10.30
C GLY A 118 -6.48 -5.52 10.99
N ASN A 119 -6.31 -4.29 10.51
CA ASN A 119 -6.95 -3.11 11.08
C ASN A 119 -8.44 -3.06 10.74
N GLN A 120 -8.82 -3.23 9.47
CA GLN A 120 -10.20 -3.05 9.00
C GLN A 120 -11.15 -4.16 9.47
N ARG A 121 -10.64 -5.34 9.84
CA ARG A 121 -11.46 -6.46 10.32
C ARG A 121 -11.96 -6.31 11.76
N GLN A 122 -11.39 -5.40 12.55
CA GLN A 122 -11.75 -5.30 13.96
C GLN A 122 -13.19 -4.81 14.10
N PRO A 123 -13.99 -5.31 15.06
CA PRO A 123 -15.38 -4.90 15.22
C PRO A 123 -15.55 -3.37 15.36
N GLN A 124 -14.66 -2.72 16.10
CA GLN A 124 -14.65 -1.26 16.26
C GLN A 124 -14.30 -0.55 14.94
N SER A 125 -13.29 -1.03 14.20
CA SER A 125 -12.95 -0.49 12.88
C SER A 125 -14.09 -0.59 11.89
N VAL A 126 -14.89 -1.66 11.93
CA VAL A 126 -16.06 -1.80 11.03
C VAL A 126 -17.11 -0.72 11.31
N ILE A 127 -17.33 -0.36 12.59
CA ILE A 127 -18.23 0.73 12.98
C ILE A 127 -17.65 2.09 12.56
N GLU A 128 -16.37 2.34 12.87
CA GLU A 128 -15.65 3.56 12.51
C GLU A 128 -15.65 3.79 11.00
N ASP A 129 -15.25 2.77 10.24
CA ASP A 129 -15.18 2.81 8.78
C ASP A 129 -16.56 2.86 8.14
N GLY A 130 -17.59 2.27 8.75
CA GLY A 130 -18.97 2.42 8.29
C GLY A 130 -19.42 3.89 8.24
N ALA A 131 -18.97 4.70 9.20
CA ALA A 131 -19.24 6.14 9.23
C ALA A 131 -18.30 6.94 8.31
N ASN A 132 -16.98 6.71 8.42
CA ASN A 132 -15.99 7.54 7.75
C ASN A 132 -15.70 7.12 6.28
N LYS A 133 -15.77 5.81 5.99
CA LYS A 133 -15.29 5.18 4.76
C LYS A 133 -16.19 3.99 4.36
N PRO A 134 -17.51 4.19 4.13
CA PRO A 134 -18.47 3.10 3.89
C PRO A 134 -18.14 2.26 2.64
N TRP A 135 -17.30 2.80 1.76
CA TRP A 135 -16.76 2.10 0.60
C TRP A 135 -15.68 1.07 0.96
N ARG A 136 -15.22 0.90 2.20
CA ARG A 136 -14.22 -0.13 2.54
C ARG A 136 -14.81 -1.54 2.38
N PRO A 137 -13.99 -2.57 2.09
CA PRO A 137 -14.49 -3.90 1.72
C PRO A 137 -15.47 -4.53 2.71
N ILE A 138 -15.21 -4.40 4.01
CA ILE A 138 -16.04 -5.02 5.04
C ILE A 138 -17.34 -4.24 5.26
N PRO A 139 -17.34 -2.90 5.49
CA PRO A 139 -18.58 -2.12 5.54
C PRO A 139 -19.44 -2.22 4.26
N ALA A 140 -18.81 -2.36 3.08
CA ALA A 140 -19.50 -2.55 1.81
C ALA A 140 -20.04 -3.97 1.59
N GLY A 141 -19.87 -4.88 2.55
CA GLY A 141 -20.37 -6.26 2.48
C GLY A 141 -19.64 -7.16 1.48
N ARG A 142 -18.42 -6.78 1.03
CA ARG A 142 -17.70 -7.54 0.00
C ARG A 142 -16.99 -8.78 0.54
N ILE A 143 -16.61 -8.75 1.82
CA ILE A 143 -15.85 -9.80 2.49
C ILE A 143 -16.15 -9.78 4.00
N SER A 144 -16.23 -10.95 4.63
CA SER A 144 -16.46 -11.04 6.08
C SER A 144 -15.17 -10.76 6.88
N PRO A 145 -15.27 -10.32 8.15
CA PRO A 145 -14.11 -10.16 9.04
C PRO A 145 -13.28 -11.45 9.20
N GLU A 146 -13.93 -12.60 9.28
CA GLU A 146 -13.28 -13.91 9.49
C GLU A 146 -12.47 -14.32 8.27
N LEU A 147 -13.02 -14.13 7.06
CA LEU A 147 -12.29 -14.40 5.83
C LEU A 147 -11.14 -13.41 5.64
N THR A 148 -11.35 -12.14 6.01
CA THR A 148 -10.30 -11.11 6.01
C THR A 148 -9.14 -11.50 6.93
N HIS A 149 -9.42 -12.06 8.11
CA HIS A 149 -8.38 -12.57 9.01
C HIS A 149 -7.55 -13.70 8.39
N ARG A 150 -8.18 -14.65 7.69
CA ARG A 150 -7.45 -15.72 7.00
C ARG A 150 -6.50 -15.17 5.93
N TRP A 151 -6.98 -14.20 5.14
CA TRP A 151 -6.15 -13.54 4.14
C TRP A 151 -5.05 -12.67 4.75
N GLN A 152 -5.29 -12.07 5.93
CA GLN A 152 -4.26 -11.36 6.68
C GLN A 152 -3.08 -12.29 7.01
N LEU A 153 -3.37 -13.48 7.54
CA LEU A 153 -2.34 -14.46 7.90
C LEU A 153 -1.56 -14.94 6.67
N ILE A 154 -2.25 -15.17 5.54
CA ILE A 154 -1.61 -15.52 4.26
C ILE A 154 -0.72 -14.37 3.75
N ALA A 155 -1.20 -13.13 3.81
CA ALA A 155 -0.44 -11.95 3.41
C ALA A 155 0.81 -11.78 4.27
N ILE A 156 0.71 -11.98 5.58
CA ILE A 156 1.85 -11.92 6.52
C ILE A 156 2.85 -13.03 6.22
N ALA A 157 2.39 -14.28 6.11
CA ALA A 157 3.26 -15.42 5.88
C ALA A 157 4.00 -15.29 4.54
N SER A 158 3.30 -14.88 3.48
CA SER A 158 3.91 -14.65 2.17
C SER A 158 4.93 -13.53 2.20
N LEU A 159 4.64 -12.38 2.84
CA LEU A 159 5.59 -11.28 2.93
C LEU A 159 6.84 -11.66 3.71
N LEU A 160 6.67 -12.28 4.89
CA LEU A 160 7.81 -12.70 5.71
C LEU A 160 8.67 -13.74 4.99
N THR A 161 8.05 -14.66 4.27
CA THR A 161 8.78 -15.66 3.46
C THR A 161 9.59 -14.96 2.37
N LEU A 162 9.01 -14.01 1.64
CA LEU A 162 9.71 -13.25 0.61
C LEU A 162 10.83 -12.38 1.19
N CYS A 163 10.61 -11.73 2.34
CA CYS A 163 11.64 -10.94 3.02
C CYS A 163 12.79 -11.81 3.54
N PHE A 164 12.49 -12.99 4.06
CA PHE A 164 13.49 -13.92 4.58
C PHE A 164 14.32 -14.57 3.46
N THR A 165 13.69 -14.90 2.33
CA THR A 165 14.34 -15.69 1.26
C THR A 165 14.88 -14.86 0.10
N VAL A 166 14.25 -13.74 -0.27
CA VAL A 166 14.57 -13.00 -1.50
C VAL A 166 14.88 -11.52 -1.26
N MET A 167 14.00 -10.80 -0.56
CA MET A 167 14.06 -9.33 -0.51
C MET A 167 14.98 -8.78 0.58
N GLY A 168 15.23 -9.54 1.65
CA GLY A 168 15.84 -9.04 2.88
C GLY A 168 14.86 -8.29 3.78
N GLY A 169 15.36 -7.59 4.80
CA GLY A 169 14.54 -6.73 5.67
C GLY A 169 13.51 -7.46 6.55
N TRP A 170 13.70 -8.76 6.80
CA TRP A 170 12.75 -9.56 7.59
C TRP A 170 12.67 -9.11 9.05
N GLN A 171 13.76 -8.60 9.64
CA GLN A 171 13.78 -8.14 11.04
C GLN A 171 12.90 -6.91 11.23
N GLU A 172 13.04 -5.93 10.34
CA GLU A 172 12.21 -4.74 10.32
C GLU A 172 10.76 -5.09 10.02
N THR A 173 10.52 -6.02 9.08
CA THR A 173 9.17 -6.50 8.77
C THR A 173 8.51 -7.16 9.98
N CYS A 174 9.23 -8.03 10.71
CA CYS A 174 8.75 -8.63 11.95
C CYS A 174 8.42 -7.57 13.01
N PHE A 175 9.30 -6.56 13.19
CA PHE A 175 9.07 -5.50 14.16
C PHE A 175 7.86 -4.61 13.78
N TYR A 176 7.67 -4.31 12.49
CA TYR A 176 6.49 -3.61 11.99
C TYR A 176 5.21 -4.39 12.29
N LEU A 177 5.20 -5.70 12.02
CA LEU A 177 4.06 -6.58 12.28
C LEU A 177 3.77 -6.70 13.78
N PHE A 178 4.80 -6.72 14.62
CA PHE A 178 4.66 -6.65 16.08
C PHE A 178 4.00 -5.33 16.53
N CYS A 179 4.45 -4.18 16.00
CA CYS A 179 3.81 -2.90 16.27
C CYS A 179 2.35 -2.87 15.79
N THR A 180 2.07 -3.47 14.63
CA THR A 180 0.71 -3.61 14.07
C THR A 180 -0.17 -4.47 14.97
N TRP A 181 0.38 -5.55 15.54
CA TRP A 181 -0.32 -6.39 16.49
C TRP A 181 -0.63 -5.64 17.79
N LEU A 182 0.32 -4.88 18.34
CA LEU A 182 0.06 -4.01 19.50
C LEU A 182 -1.03 -2.98 19.19
N TYR A 183 -0.91 -2.31 18.05
CA TYR A 183 -1.84 -1.29 17.60
C TYR A 183 -3.28 -1.83 17.48
N ASN A 184 -3.46 -2.97 16.80
CA ASN A 184 -4.77 -3.55 16.52
C ASN A 184 -5.27 -4.49 17.65
N GLU A 185 -4.54 -5.57 17.94
CA GLU A 185 -5.01 -6.63 18.84
C GLU A 185 -4.91 -6.26 20.33
N ARG A 186 -4.03 -5.31 20.69
CA ARG A 186 -3.95 -4.77 22.06
C ARG A 186 -4.64 -3.41 22.21
N ALA A 187 -5.33 -2.95 21.16
CA ALA A 187 -6.04 -1.66 21.14
C ALA A 187 -5.18 -0.45 21.53
N TRP A 188 -3.84 -0.53 21.33
CA TRP A 188 -2.94 0.61 21.55
C TRP A 188 -3.22 1.74 20.55
N GLY A 189 -3.84 1.43 19.41
CA GLY A 189 -4.33 2.43 18.46
C GLY A 189 -5.56 3.20 18.92
N ASP A 190 -6.27 2.74 19.95
CA ASP A 190 -7.61 3.22 20.27
C ASP A 190 -7.72 3.82 21.68
N LYS A 191 -7.12 3.17 22.67
CA LYS A 191 -7.36 3.45 24.10
C LYS A 191 -6.33 4.36 24.75
N SER A 192 -5.34 4.85 24.02
CA SER A 192 -4.36 5.80 24.54
C SER A 192 -3.71 6.59 23.41
N TRP A 193 -3.82 7.92 23.46
CA TRP A 193 -3.25 8.80 22.44
C TRP A 193 -1.74 8.60 22.25
N TRP A 194 -0.99 8.35 23.33
CA TRP A 194 0.47 8.26 23.27
C TRP A 194 0.91 6.89 22.77
N GLN A 195 0.19 5.82 23.12
CA GLN A 195 0.44 4.48 22.58
C GLN A 195 0.16 4.48 21.07
N ARG A 196 -0.91 5.15 20.65
CA ARG A 196 -1.25 5.35 19.25
C ARG A 196 -0.15 6.10 18.51
N ALA A 197 0.28 7.24 19.05
CA ALA A 197 1.37 8.02 18.46
C ALA A 197 2.68 7.23 18.40
N LEU A 198 2.99 6.45 19.44
CA LEU A 198 4.17 5.59 19.52
C LEU A 198 4.13 4.49 18.47
N MET A 199 3.02 3.78 18.34
CA MET A 199 2.86 2.71 17.35
C MET A 199 2.89 3.25 15.92
N ASN A 200 2.30 4.43 15.66
CA ASN A 200 2.43 5.09 14.37
C ASN A 200 3.88 5.49 14.09
N ALA A 201 4.59 6.06 15.07
CA ALA A 201 6.00 6.43 14.94
C ALA A 201 6.89 5.22 14.64
N CYS A 202 6.74 4.15 15.44
CA CYS A 202 7.48 2.90 15.23
C CYS A 202 7.13 2.26 13.89
N GLY A 203 5.85 2.02 13.60
CA GLY A 203 5.41 1.36 12.38
C GLY A 203 5.80 2.13 11.13
N ILE A 204 5.48 3.43 11.05
CA ILE A 204 5.81 4.23 9.87
C ILE A 204 7.33 4.32 9.68
N ASN A 205 8.11 4.56 10.74
CA ASN A 205 9.56 4.64 10.62
C ASN A 205 10.21 3.30 10.24
N THR A 206 9.77 2.20 10.85
CA THR A 206 10.26 0.86 10.48
C THR A 206 9.94 0.51 9.03
N ASN A 207 8.77 0.89 8.52
CA ASN A 207 8.44 0.72 7.11
C ASN A 207 9.44 1.48 6.21
N ARG A 208 9.76 2.74 6.53
CA ARG A 208 10.79 3.53 5.81
C ARG A 208 12.15 2.84 5.79
N VAL A 209 12.62 2.39 6.94
CA VAL A 209 13.91 1.70 7.10
C VAL A 209 13.92 0.40 6.29
N ALA A 210 12.87 -0.42 6.41
CA ALA A 210 12.73 -1.67 5.67
C ALA A 210 12.71 -1.44 4.15
N THR A 211 11.95 -0.43 3.70
CA THR A 211 11.80 -0.10 2.28
C THR A 211 13.12 0.33 1.67
N LEU A 212 13.88 1.20 2.36
CA LEU A 212 15.21 1.61 1.90
C LEU A 212 16.16 0.40 1.80
N ARG A 213 16.22 -0.42 2.85
CA ARG A 213 17.06 -1.63 2.87
C ARG A 213 16.71 -2.55 1.70
N ILE A 214 15.44 -2.89 1.53
CA ILE A 214 14.96 -3.82 0.50
C ILE A 214 15.22 -3.26 -0.90
N ALA A 215 14.99 -1.96 -1.12
CA ALA A 215 15.27 -1.32 -2.41
C ALA A 215 16.76 -1.42 -2.78
N VAL A 216 17.65 -1.13 -1.82
CA VAL A 216 19.09 -1.23 -2.01
C VAL A 216 19.54 -2.67 -2.22
N MET A 217 19.09 -3.61 -1.38
CA MET A 217 19.42 -5.03 -1.51
C MET A 217 18.93 -5.62 -2.84
N ALA A 218 17.76 -5.19 -3.32
CA ALA A 218 17.28 -5.59 -4.63
C ALA A 218 18.20 -5.10 -5.76
N ILE A 219 18.66 -3.84 -5.70
CA ILE A 219 19.61 -3.29 -6.67
C ILE A 219 20.94 -4.06 -6.61
N GLN A 220 21.45 -4.28 -5.41
CA GLN A 220 22.75 -4.91 -5.15
C GLN A 220 22.69 -6.44 -5.06
N SER A 221 21.66 -7.09 -5.62
CA SER A 221 21.46 -8.54 -5.46
C SER A 221 22.63 -9.40 -5.95
N ASN A 222 23.49 -8.86 -6.82
CA ASN A 222 24.67 -9.52 -7.37
C ASN A 222 25.98 -8.92 -6.84
N SER A 223 25.92 -8.12 -5.78
CA SER A 223 27.08 -7.48 -5.16
C SER A 223 27.47 -8.22 -3.88
N ASP A 224 28.77 -8.37 -3.64
CA ASP A 224 29.30 -8.89 -2.37
C ASP A 224 29.31 -7.84 -1.25
N VAL A 225 28.89 -6.60 -1.55
CA VAL A 225 28.85 -5.52 -0.57
C VAL A 225 27.70 -5.76 0.42
N LYS A 226 28.06 -6.00 1.68
CA LYS A 226 27.09 -6.10 2.76
C LYS A 226 26.44 -4.75 3.02
N PHE A 227 25.12 -4.70 2.97
CA PHE A 227 24.35 -3.50 3.27
C PHE A 227 24.45 -3.10 4.75
N GLU A 228 24.83 -1.85 5.01
CA GLU A 228 24.92 -1.27 6.35
C GLU A 228 24.46 0.19 6.39
N PHE A 229 23.71 0.55 7.44
CA PHE A 229 23.34 1.93 7.72
C PHE A 229 24.48 2.67 8.42
N THR A 230 24.63 3.96 8.13
CA THR A 230 25.60 4.81 8.86
C THR A 230 25.01 5.26 10.19
N ASN A 231 25.87 5.64 11.15
CA ASN A 231 25.40 6.21 12.43
C ASN A 231 24.55 7.48 12.23
N LYS A 232 24.88 8.29 11.21
CA LYS A 232 24.09 9.46 10.83
C LYS A 232 22.73 9.06 10.23
N GLY A 233 22.68 8.00 9.42
CA GLY A 233 21.43 7.41 8.93
C GLY A 233 20.54 6.88 10.07
N LEU A 234 21.12 6.19 11.05
CA LEU A 234 20.39 5.71 12.24
C LEU A 234 19.80 6.87 13.06
N GLY A 235 20.59 7.92 13.30
CA GLY A 235 20.10 9.13 13.95
C GLY A 235 18.98 9.82 13.17
N TRP A 236 19.06 9.83 11.84
CA TRP A 236 18.00 10.35 10.98
C TRP A 236 16.69 9.56 11.11
N PHE A 237 16.75 8.23 11.22
CA PHE A 237 15.56 7.41 11.46
C PHE A 237 14.91 7.72 12.82
N LEU A 238 15.70 7.96 13.86
CA LEU A 238 15.18 8.35 15.17
C LEU A 238 14.50 9.74 15.12
N ILE A 239 15.10 10.69 14.40
CA ILE A 239 14.48 12.00 14.15
C ILE A 239 13.16 11.83 13.39
N CYS A 240 13.14 11.01 12.34
CA CYS A 240 11.92 10.71 11.59
C CYS A 240 10.83 10.07 12.47
N ALA A 241 11.19 9.17 13.38
CA ALA A 241 10.24 8.60 14.33
C ALA A 241 9.67 9.66 15.29
N ALA A 242 10.52 10.52 15.86
CA ALA A 242 10.11 11.60 16.75
C ALA A 242 9.23 12.65 16.03
N LEU A 243 9.56 12.95 14.78
CA LEU A 243 8.74 13.76 13.87
C LEU A 243 7.34 13.16 13.71
N VAL A 244 7.22 11.87 13.41
CA VAL A 244 5.90 11.23 13.29
C VAL A 244 5.17 11.29 14.63
N PHE A 245 5.82 10.88 15.72
CA PHE A 245 5.24 10.85 17.06
C PHE A 245 4.58 12.18 17.46
N THR A 246 5.22 13.29 17.11
CA THR A 246 4.79 14.65 17.52
C THR A 246 3.91 15.37 16.50
N THR A 247 3.67 14.79 15.31
CA THR A 247 2.86 15.43 14.25
C THR A 247 1.72 14.56 13.72
N ILE A 248 1.70 13.25 14.01
CA ILE A 248 0.71 12.30 13.50
C ILE A 248 -0.73 12.63 13.89
N GLN A 249 -0.94 13.28 15.04
CA GLN A 249 -2.26 13.67 15.56
C GLN A 249 -3.05 14.58 14.60
N VAL A 250 -2.41 15.18 13.59
CA VAL A 250 -3.11 15.93 12.52
C VAL A 250 -4.14 15.08 11.79
N GLN A 251 -3.91 13.76 11.69
CA GLN A 251 -4.83 12.86 11.02
C GLN A 251 -6.15 12.69 11.78
N ASP A 252 -6.10 12.82 13.11
CA ASP A 252 -7.27 12.58 13.95
C ASP A 252 -8.29 13.73 13.81
N LEU A 253 -7.87 14.93 13.35
CA LEU A 253 -8.77 16.08 13.15
C LEU A 253 -9.88 15.81 12.13
N ARG A 254 -9.61 15.02 11.08
CA ARG A 254 -10.60 14.68 10.04
C ARG A 254 -11.49 13.48 10.37
N ASP A 255 -11.03 12.64 11.30
CA ASP A 255 -11.59 11.31 11.60
C ASP A 255 -12.44 11.30 12.89
N GLN A 256 -12.66 12.48 13.50
CA GLN A 256 -13.37 12.66 14.77
C GLN A 256 -14.77 12.03 14.86
N GLU A 257 -15.55 12.02 13.78
CA GLU A 257 -16.90 11.44 13.80
C GLU A 257 -16.87 9.93 14.06
N GLY A 258 -16.05 9.19 13.32
CA GLY A 258 -15.85 7.76 13.56
C GLY A 258 -15.14 7.48 14.89
N ASP A 259 -14.13 8.28 15.26
CA ASP A 259 -13.43 8.12 16.53
C ASP A 259 -14.38 8.26 17.75
N LYS A 260 -15.39 9.16 17.67
CA LYS A 260 -16.43 9.31 18.71
C LYS A 260 -17.30 8.07 18.85
N LEU A 261 -17.60 7.36 17.76
CA LEU A 261 -18.48 6.18 17.79
C LEU A 261 -17.89 5.00 18.56
N ILE A 262 -16.56 4.92 18.65
CA ILE A 262 -15.85 3.82 19.31
C ILE A 262 -15.16 4.25 20.61
N ASP A 263 -15.42 5.49 21.06
CA ASP A 263 -14.79 6.10 22.24
C ASP A 263 -13.25 6.00 22.16
N ARG A 264 -12.71 6.53 21.05
CA ARG A 264 -11.27 6.56 20.81
C ARG A 264 -10.62 7.72 21.55
N GLN A 265 -9.44 7.48 22.11
CA GLN A 265 -8.64 8.49 22.78
C GLN A 265 -7.70 9.21 21.81
N THR A 266 -8.24 10.16 21.04
CA THR A 266 -7.46 11.03 20.14
C THR A 266 -7.34 12.47 20.66
N PHE A 267 -6.32 13.19 20.22
CA PHE A 267 -6.08 14.57 20.66
C PHE A 267 -7.26 15.51 20.47
N PRO A 268 -7.94 15.54 19.30
CA PRO A 268 -9.12 16.40 19.12
C PRO A 268 -10.25 16.08 20.10
N LEU A 269 -10.43 14.82 20.49
CA LEU A 269 -11.48 14.41 21.42
C LEU A 269 -11.13 14.68 22.88
N ILE A 270 -9.86 14.62 23.25
CA ILE A 270 -9.38 14.82 24.63
C ILE A 270 -9.14 16.31 24.93
N LEU A 271 -8.47 17.02 24.01
CA LEU A 271 -7.98 18.39 24.22
C LEU A 271 -8.79 19.42 23.42
N GLY A 272 -9.56 18.99 22.43
CA GLY A 272 -10.22 19.85 21.47
C GLY A 272 -9.36 20.16 20.24
N ASP A 273 -10.02 20.69 19.20
CA ASP A 273 -9.43 21.00 17.91
C ASP A 273 -8.30 22.03 18.00
N ALA A 274 -8.54 23.13 18.72
CA ALA A 274 -7.60 24.24 18.74
C ALA A 274 -6.25 23.87 19.40
N PRO A 275 -6.21 23.24 20.59
CA PRO A 275 -4.95 22.74 21.14
C PRO A 275 -4.25 21.73 20.24
N THR A 276 -5.00 20.80 19.63
CA THR A 276 -4.44 19.81 18.71
C THR A 276 -3.70 20.47 17.55
N ARG A 277 -4.34 21.44 16.89
CA ARG A 277 -3.75 22.21 15.77
C ARG A 277 -2.50 22.96 16.20
N TRP A 278 -2.53 23.62 17.35
CA TRP A 278 -1.36 24.36 17.85
C TRP A 278 -0.20 23.44 18.19
N ILE A 279 -0.45 22.32 18.88
CA ILE A 279 0.59 21.33 19.20
C ILE A 279 1.22 20.79 17.91
N THR A 280 0.42 20.41 16.92
CA THR A 280 0.93 19.96 15.62
C THR A 280 1.70 21.07 14.89
N ALA A 281 1.18 22.31 14.86
CA ALA A 281 1.84 23.43 14.17
C ALA A 281 3.22 23.71 14.77
N VAL A 282 3.30 23.74 16.10
CA VAL A 282 4.57 23.90 16.82
C VAL A 282 5.52 22.75 16.49
N GLY A 283 5.04 21.51 16.50
CA GLY A 283 5.84 20.34 16.09
C GLY A 283 6.39 20.49 14.66
N VAL A 284 5.55 20.87 13.70
CA VAL A 284 5.95 21.13 12.31
C VAL A 284 7.04 22.21 12.24
N CYS A 285 6.87 23.33 12.93
CA CYS A 285 7.86 24.41 12.97
C CYS A 285 9.19 23.96 13.58
N ILE A 286 9.15 23.24 14.70
CA ILE A 286 10.35 22.72 15.38
C ILE A 286 11.14 21.80 14.45
N TRP A 287 10.50 20.82 13.82
CA TRP A 287 11.18 19.88 12.93
C TRP A 287 11.63 20.52 11.61
N SER A 288 10.93 21.56 11.14
CA SER A 288 11.37 22.35 9.98
C SER A 288 12.69 23.08 10.22
N VAL A 289 13.10 23.21 11.48
CA VAL A 289 14.37 23.80 11.91
C VAL A 289 15.38 22.70 12.28
N ILE A 290 15.00 21.75 13.14
CA ILE A 290 15.92 20.70 13.62
C ILE A 290 16.42 19.81 12.47
N CYS A 291 15.55 19.40 11.54
CA CYS A 291 15.92 18.49 10.46
C CYS A 291 17.02 19.06 9.54
N PRO A 292 16.91 20.28 8.99
CA PRO A 292 18.00 20.82 8.17
C PRO A 292 19.28 21.09 8.98
N PHE A 293 19.16 21.50 10.25
CA PHE A 293 20.33 21.64 11.13
C PHE A 293 21.07 20.32 11.38
N TYR A 294 20.33 19.21 11.58
CA TYR A 294 20.93 17.88 11.72
C TYR A 294 21.77 17.47 10.49
N TRP A 295 21.30 17.87 9.31
CA TRP A 295 22.00 17.64 8.04
C TRP A 295 23.07 18.69 7.74
N GLY A 296 23.23 19.71 8.57
CA GLY A 296 24.24 20.76 8.40
C GLY A 296 24.00 21.63 7.15
N LEU A 297 22.74 21.81 6.76
CA LEU A 297 22.39 22.59 5.58
C LEU A 297 22.66 24.09 5.78
N GLY A 298 23.04 24.75 4.69
CA GLY A 298 23.18 26.20 4.61
C GLY A 298 21.83 26.94 4.62
N ALA A 299 21.88 28.27 4.51
CA ALA A 299 20.68 29.10 4.51
C ALA A 299 19.71 28.72 3.38
N ILE A 300 20.24 28.39 2.20
CA ILE A 300 19.44 27.99 1.03
C ILE A 300 18.79 26.62 1.28
N GLY A 301 19.54 25.63 1.76
CA GLY A 301 19.00 24.32 2.10
C GLY A 301 17.91 24.36 3.19
N CYS A 302 18.00 25.30 4.14
CA CYS A 302 16.99 25.53 5.17
C CYS A 302 15.68 26.16 4.65
N MET A 303 15.69 26.86 3.52
CA MET A 303 14.49 27.57 3.02
C MET A 303 13.33 26.62 2.71
N LEU A 304 13.61 25.50 2.05
CA LEU A 304 12.57 24.55 1.65
C LEU A 304 11.76 24.00 2.85
N PRO A 305 12.38 23.37 3.87
CA PRO A 305 11.65 22.85 5.02
C PRO A 305 10.97 23.96 5.85
N MET A 306 11.60 25.13 5.99
CA MET A 306 11.03 26.25 6.75
C MET A 306 9.80 26.86 6.07
N VAL A 307 9.87 27.13 4.77
CA VAL A 307 8.75 27.72 4.01
C VAL A 307 7.59 26.72 3.93
N THR A 308 7.86 25.47 3.58
CA THR A 308 6.80 24.46 3.51
C THR A 308 6.18 24.22 4.88
N GLY A 309 6.97 24.10 5.94
CA GLY A 309 6.49 23.98 7.32
C GLY A 309 5.63 25.15 7.77
N ALA A 310 6.04 26.39 7.46
CA ALA A 310 5.26 27.58 7.77
C ALA A 310 3.91 27.61 7.02
N LEU A 311 3.89 27.21 5.74
CA LEU A 311 2.66 27.10 4.95
C LEU A 311 1.71 26.04 5.52
N VAL A 312 2.22 24.89 5.94
CA VAL A 312 1.42 23.84 6.58
C VAL A 312 0.84 24.33 7.91
N ALA A 313 1.66 24.94 8.76
CA ALA A 313 1.22 25.50 10.04
C ALA A 313 0.16 26.60 9.85
N ALA A 314 0.38 27.53 8.93
CA ALA A 314 -0.56 28.59 8.61
C ALA A 314 -1.89 28.02 8.09
N HIS A 315 -1.84 27.07 7.15
CA HIS A 315 -3.05 26.43 6.63
C HIS A 315 -3.87 25.77 7.75
N MET A 316 -3.21 24.99 8.60
CA MET A 316 -3.87 24.26 9.70
C MET A 316 -4.48 25.17 10.77
N LEU A 317 -3.88 26.34 11.03
CA LEU A 317 -4.35 27.31 12.03
C LEU A 317 -5.44 28.25 11.50
N ILE A 318 -5.41 28.58 10.20
CA ILE A 318 -6.35 29.49 9.54
C ILE A 318 -7.61 28.75 9.06
N ARG A 319 -7.46 27.57 8.44
CA ARG A 319 -8.56 26.81 7.85
C ARG A 319 -9.08 25.75 8.83
N ARG A 320 -10.27 25.96 9.38
CA ARG A 320 -10.83 25.18 10.51
C ARG A 320 -12.14 24.48 10.16
N ASP A 321 -12.13 23.75 9.05
CA ASP A 321 -13.26 22.92 8.63
C ASP A 321 -12.77 21.52 8.25
N ARG A 322 -13.68 20.53 8.29
CA ARG A 322 -13.34 19.12 8.06
C ARG A 322 -12.69 18.85 6.71
N LYS A 323 -13.09 19.56 5.65
CA LYS A 323 -12.50 19.40 4.31
C LYS A 323 -11.06 19.92 4.32
N SER A 324 -10.84 21.05 4.98
CA SER A 324 -9.51 21.61 5.21
C SER A 324 -8.62 20.75 6.11
N ASP A 325 -9.18 19.95 7.01
CA ASP A 325 -8.41 19.01 7.84
C ASP A 325 -7.86 17.85 7.01
N GLN A 326 -8.64 17.35 6.05
CA GLN A 326 -8.14 16.38 5.09
C GLN A 326 -7.00 16.96 4.24
N THR A 327 -7.09 18.23 3.86
CA THR A 327 -6.02 18.95 3.17
C THR A 327 -4.79 19.13 4.08
N SER A 328 -4.98 19.50 5.34
CA SER A 328 -3.89 19.69 6.32
C SER A 328 -3.10 18.40 6.54
N PHE A 329 -3.79 17.26 6.67
CA PHE A 329 -3.15 15.95 6.73
C PHE A 329 -2.28 15.66 5.49
N ARG A 330 -2.79 15.95 4.29
CA ARG A 330 -2.02 15.79 3.04
C ARG A 330 -0.84 16.75 2.96
N LEU A 331 -1.00 17.99 3.41
CA LEU A 331 0.08 18.98 3.44
C LEU A 331 1.19 18.56 4.40
N VAL A 332 0.87 18.03 5.60
CA VAL A 332 1.86 17.46 6.51
C VAL A 332 2.61 16.30 5.86
N ALA A 333 1.92 15.41 5.14
CA ALA A 333 2.54 14.33 4.39
C ALA A 333 3.50 14.84 3.29
N VAL A 334 3.12 15.88 2.54
CA VAL A 334 4.00 16.53 1.55
C VAL A 334 5.19 17.19 2.22
N TRP A 335 4.98 17.83 3.36
CA TRP A 335 6.06 18.41 4.16
C TRP A 335 7.03 17.33 4.65
N TRP A 336 6.56 16.19 5.17
CA TRP A 336 7.42 15.06 5.49
C TRP A 336 8.28 14.63 4.28
N VAL A 337 7.67 14.51 3.11
CA VAL A 337 8.39 14.15 1.88
C VAL A 337 9.50 15.17 1.57
N SER A 338 9.25 16.47 1.74
CA SER A 338 10.28 17.48 1.55
C SER A 338 11.49 17.29 2.47
N LEU A 339 11.26 16.84 3.72
CA LEU A 339 12.33 16.58 4.68
C LEU A 339 13.18 15.36 4.31
N TYR A 340 12.64 14.40 3.55
CA TYR A 340 13.39 13.20 3.19
C TYR A 340 14.52 13.46 2.20
N PHE A 341 14.46 14.58 1.47
CA PHE A 341 15.49 15.00 0.53
C PHE A 341 16.63 15.80 1.19
N LEU A 342 16.53 16.17 2.47
CA LEU A 342 17.60 16.88 3.19
C LEU A 342 18.97 16.17 3.18
N PRO A 343 19.06 14.83 3.32
CA PRO A 343 20.33 14.11 3.19
C PRO A 343 21.00 14.33 1.83
N MET A 344 20.21 14.32 0.74
CA MET A 344 20.68 14.59 -0.62
C MET A 344 21.08 16.05 -0.81
N MET A 345 20.31 16.99 -0.27
CA MET A 345 20.68 18.40 -0.31
C MET A 345 22.02 18.66 0.40
N SER A 346 22.26 17.97 1.51
CA SER A 346 23.49 18.06 2.29
C SER A 346 24.70 17.58 1.49
N THR A 347 24.59 16.45 0.78
CA THR A 347 25.67 15.94 -0.07
C THR A 347 25.91 16.79 -1.32
N LEU A 348 24.93 17.59 -1.73
CA LEU A 348 25.08 18.60 -2.78
C LEU A 348 25.63 19.96 -2.28
N GLY A 349 25.87 20.11 -0.97
CA GLY A 349 26.45 21.32 -0.38
C GLY A 349 25.48 22.51 -0.24
N LEU A 350 24.16 22.23 -0.12
CA LEU A 350 23.12 23.26 0.04
C LEU A 350 22.91 23.75 1.48
#